data_AF-A0AA51MSS0-F1
#
_entry.id   AF-A0AA51MSS0-F1
#
_cell.length_a   1.000
_cell.length_b   1.000
_cell.length_c   1.000
_cell.angle_alpha   90.00
_cell.angle_beta   90.00
_cell.angle_gamma   90.00
#
_symmetry.space_group_name_H-M   'P 1'
#
loop_
_entity.id
_entity.type
_entity.pdbx_description
1 polymer ?
#
loop_
_entity_poly.entity_id
_entity_poly.type
_entity_poly.pdbx_seq_one_letter_code
_entity_poly.pdbx_strand_id
1 'polypeptide(L)'
;MYHQDWIMRQITSFIDMIGKVLFKKDSFELNIHGESNSEKIHLLYERLINLINNLKVNEAEDLLFENIETNDLIYIKIAMDFYDKVNKLSDEELEEADFSREEIKLGLEDILRLYGIKFESLGISRKEY
;
A
#
# COMPACT_ATOMS: atom_id res chain seq x y z
N MET A 1 -17.14 12.87 -6.21
CA MET A 1 -17.51 12.53 -4.81
C MET A 1 -17.92 11.07 -4.66
N TYR A 2 -19.16 10.64 -4.96
CA TYR A 2 -19.60 9.24 -4.70
C TYR A 2 -18.76 8.12 -5.33
N HIS A 3 -18.20 8.33 -6.53
CA HIS A 3 -17.36 7.32 -7.18
C HIS A 3 -16.01 7.17 -6.46
N GLN A 4 -15.38 8.27 -6.09
CA GLN A 4 -14.09 8.28 -5.39
C GLN A 4 -14.23 7.72 -3.98
N ASP A 5 -15.28 8.10 -3.25
CA ASP A 5 -15.61 7.52 -1.94
C ASP A 5 -15.79 5.99 -2.00
N TRP A 6 -16.35 5.49 -3.11
CA TRP A 6 -16.51 4.06 -3.34
C TRP A 6 -15.15 3.39 -3.62
N ILE A 7 -14.31 3.97 -4.49
CA ILE A 7 -12.98 3.42 -4.79
C ILE A 7 -12.11 3.38 -3.52
N MET A 8 -12.09 4.45 -2.73
CA MET A 8 -11.33 4.50 -1.47
C MET A 8 -11.71 3.35 -0.54
N ARG A 9 -13.01 3.07 -0.38
CA ARG A 9 -13.50 1.95 0.44
C ARG A 9 -13.11 0.59 -0.14
N GLN A 10 -13.09 0.46 -1.47
CA GLN A 10 -12.62 -0.78 -2.11
C GLN A 10 -11.13 -1.00 -1.85
N ILE A 11 -10.30 0.04 -1.95
CA ILE A 11 -8.87 -0.02 -1.63
C ILE A 11 -8.67 -0.44 -0.18
N THR A 12 -9.33 0.22 0.78
CA THR A 12 -9.23 -0.16 2.21
C THR A 12 -9.68 -1.61 2.44
N SER A 13 -10.81 -2.02 1.86
CA SER A 13 -11.30 -3.41 2.00
C SER A 13 -10.31 -4.42 1.42
N PHE A 14 -9.65 -4.06 0.32
CA PHE A 14 -8.64 -4.90 -0.32
C PHE A 14 -7.39 -5.04 0.55
N ILE A 15 -6.89 -3.94 1.12
CA ILE A 15 -5.79 -3.94 2.08
C ILE A 15 -6.13 -4.83 3.29
N ASP A 16 -7.30 -4.65 3.90
CA ASP A 16 -7.74 -5.48 5.04
C ASP A 16 -7.78 -6.97 4.69
N MET A 17 -8.22 -7.30 3.48
CA MET A 17 -8.34 -8.67 3.01
C MET A 17 -6.97 -9.33 2.81
N ILE A 18 -6.00 -8.63 2.20
CA ILE A 18 -4.61 -9.12 2.13
C ILE A 18 -4.07 -9.32 3.55
N GLY A 19 -4.34 -8.39 4.46
CA GLY A 19 -3.89 -8.44 5.85
C GLY A 19 -4.39 -9.69 6.57
N LYS A 20 -5.67 -10.03 6.36
CA LYS A 20 -6.30 -11.27 6.85
C LYS A 20 -5.65 -12.53 6.27
N VAL A 21 -5.41 -12.56 4.96
CA VAL A 21 -4.85 -13.74 4.29
C VAL A 21 -3.41 -13.99 4.68
N LEU A 22 -2.57 -12.95 4.71
CA LEU A 22 -1.13 -13.09 4.93
C LEU A 22 -0.74 -13.12 6.41
N PHE A 23 -1.45 -12.40 7.27
CA PHE A 23 -1.08 -12.25 8.68
C PHE A 23 -2.06 -12.88 9.66
N LYS A 24 -3.17 -13.45 9.17
CA LYS A 24 -4.23 -14.07 9.99
C LYS A 24 -4.78 -13.15 11.08
N LYS A 25 -4.77 -11.83 10.84
CA LYS A 25 -5.31 -10.81 11.75
C LYS A 25 -6.57 -10.18 11.15
N ASP A 26 -7.54 -9.85 11.98
CA ASP A 26 -8.79 -9.22 11.54
C ASP A 26 -8.61 -7.78 11.07
N SER A 27 -7.57 -7.09 11.54
CA SER A 27 -7.16 -5.75 11.13
C SER A 27 -5.67 -5.73 10.76
N PHE A 28 -5.35 -4.98 9.70
CA PHE A 28 -3.97 -4.71 9.31
C PHE A 28 -3.39 -3.61 10.22
N GLU A 29 -2.38 -3.95 11.01
CA GLU A 29 -1.64 -2.99 11.83
C GLU A 29 -0.14 -3.20 11.64
N LEU A 30 0.52 -2.18 11.10
CA LEU A 30 1.96 -2.16 10.96
C LEU A 30 2.62 -1.67 12.27
N ASN A 31 3.38 -2.55 12.91
CA ASN A 31 4.23 -2.18 14.03
C ASN A 31 5.68 -2.02 13.53
N ILE A 32 6.02 -0.81 13.08
CA ILE A 32 7.38 -0.48 12.63
C ILE A 32 8.37 -0.51 13.79
N HIS A 33 8.02 -0.01 14.97
CA HIS A 33 8.93 0.07 16.12
C HIS A 33 9.07 -1.23 16.92
N GLY A 34 8.74 -2.38 16.31
CA GLY A 34 8.99 -3.68 16.94
C GLY A 34 10.49 -3.93 17.10
N GLU A 35 10.91 -4.45 18.25
CA GLU A 35 12.32 -4.69 18.61
C GLU A 35 13.09 -5.58 17.60
N SER A 36 12.39 -6.30 16.72
CA SER A 36 12.98 -7.19 15.71
C SER A 36 13.27 -6.54 14.36
N ASN A 37 12.79 -5.32 14.10
CA ASN A 37 12.97 -4.68 12.80
C ASN A 37 14.36 -4.03 12.68
N SER A 38 14.97 -4.12 11.51
CA SER A 38 16.28 -3.53 11.27
C SER A 38 16.20 -2.01 11.15
N GLU A 39 17.32 -1.33 11.42
CA GLU A 39 17.45 0.11 11.19
C GLU A 39 17.13 0.50 9.74
N LYS A 40 17.50 -0.36 8.77
CA LYS A 40 17.15 -0.18 7.35
C LYS A 40 15.63 -0.07 7.14
N ILE A 41 14.86 -0.95 7.80
CA ILE A 41 13.39 -0.93 7.72
C ILE A 41 12.82 0.35 8.32
N HIS A 42 13.32 0.77 9.48
CA HIS A 42 12.88 2.02 10.11
C HIS A 42 13.16 3.23 9.21
N LEU A 43 14.39 3.35 8.69
CA LEU A 43 14.78 4.45 7.82
C LEU A 43 14.01 4.48 6.49
N LEU A 44 13.74 3.31 5.90
CA LEU A 44 12.89 3.21 4.72
C LEU A 44 11.50 3.76 5.03
N TYR A 45 10.88 3.27 6.11
CA TYR A 45 9.53 3.69 6.47
C TYR A 45 9.47 5.20 6.78
N GLU A 46 10.40 5.74 7.55
CA GLU A 46 10.46 7.18 7.85
C GLU A 46 10.57 8.02 6.57
N ARG A 47 11.36 7.58 5.58
CA ARG A 47 11.48 8.26 4.29
C ARG A 47 10.18 8.22 3.50
N LEU A 48 9.50 7.07 3.46
CA LEU A 48 8.22 6.94 2.79
C LEU A 48 7.17 7.91 3.39
N ILE A 49 7.08 7.94 4.73
CA ILE A 49 6.17 8.86 5.42
C ILE A 49 6.52 10.33 5.15
N ASN A 50 7.81 10.67 5.13
CA ASN A 50 8.25 12.02 4.81
C ASN A 50 7.83 12.42 3.38
N LEU A 51 8.01 11.54 2.40
CA LEU A 51 7.64 11.82 1.01
C LEU A 51 6.12 11.97 0.85
N ILE A 52 5.31 11.12 1.49
CA ILE A 52 3.84 11.26 1.53
C ILE A 52 3.45 12.63 2.10
N ASN A 53 4.03 13.03 3.24
CA ASN A 53 3.72 14.31 3.89
C ASN A 53 4.12 15.54 3.05
N ASN A 54 4.98 15.37 2.05
CA ASN A 54 5.37 16.41 1.10
C ASN A 54 4.70 16.24 -0.28
N LEU A 55 3.66 15.40 -0.38
CA LEU A 55 2.94 15.08 -1.62
C LEU A 55 3.84 14.58 -2.76
N LYS A 56 4.98 13.98 -2.42
CA LYS A 56 5.92 13.35 -3.35
C LYS A 56 5.59 11.86 -3.49
N VAL A 57 4.35 11.53 -3.85
CA VAL A 57 3.84 10.15 -3.83
C VAL A 57 4.55 9.26 -4.85
N ASN A 58 4.77 9.74 -6.07
CA ASN A 58 5.52 9.02 -7.09
C ASN A 58 6.95 8.68 -6.63
N GLU A 59 7.69 9.66 -6.07
CA GLU A 59 9.04 9.41 -5.52
C GLU A 59 9.00 8.39 -4.37
N ALA A 60 7.93 8.38 -3.58
CA ALA A 60 7.76 7.43 -2.49
C ALA A 60 7.47 6.02 -3.01
N GLU A 61 6.66 5.88 -4.06
CA GLU A 61 6.38 4.61 -4.71
C GLU A 61 7.65 4.03 -5.35
N ASP A 62 8.41 4.83 -6.08
CA ASP A 62 9.70 4.42 -6.64
C ASP A 62 10.64 3.90 -5.52
N LEU A 63 10.78 4.66 -4.44
CA LEU A 63 11.59 4.27 -3.29
C LEU A 63 11.11 2.95 -2.67
N LEU A 64 9.79 2.76 -2.56
CA LEU A 64 9.19 1.53 -2.05
C LEU A 64 9.61 0.35 -2.93
N PHE A 65 9.37 0.42 -4.25
CA PHE A 65 9.67 -0.66 -5.18
C PHE A 65 11.17 -0.98 -5.27
N GLU A 66 12.04 0.03 -5.21
CA GLU A 66 13.49 -0.16 -5.19
C GLU A 66 14.00 -0.94 -3.97
N ASN A 67 13.26 -0.88 -2.85
CA ASN A 67 13.71 -1.45 -1.57
C ASN A 67 12.99 -2.74 -1.17
N ILE A 68 11.98 -3.20 -1.91
CA ILE A 68 11.26 -4.42 -1.57
C ILE A 68 12.18 -5.66 -1.65
N GLU A 69 12.21 -6.42 -0.56
CA GLU A 69 12.82 -7.75 -0.53
C GLU A 69 11.72 -8.80 -0.31
N THR A 70 11.37 -9.55 -1.37
CA THR A 70 10.20 -10.46 -1.37
C THR A 70 10.34 -11.68 -0.46
N ASN A 71 11.53 -11.93 0.07
CA ASN A 71 11.80 -12.97 1.07
C ASN A 71 11.42 -12.56 2.49
N ASP A 72 11.11 -11.27 2.74
CA ASP A 72 10.71 -10.76 4.05
C ASP A 72 9.32 -10.11 3.98
N LEU A 73 8.38 -10.68 4.75
CA LEU A 73 6.99 -10.23 4.79
C LEU A 73 6.81 -8.86 5.46
N ILE A 74 7.84 -8.28 6.08
CA ILE A 74 7.75 -6.91 6.57
C ILE A 74 7.53 -5.91 5.44
N TYR A 75 8.14 -6.12 4.26
CA TYR A 75 8.05 -5.18 3.15
C TYR A 75 6.65 -5.14 2.52
N ILE A 76 5.94 -6.27 2.44
CA ILE A 76 4.53 -6.25 2.02
C ILE A 76 3.65 -5.52 3.04
N LYS A 77 3.97 -5.58 4.35
CA LYS A 77 3.26 -4.75 5.33
C LYS A 77 3.55 -3.26 5.12
N ILE A 78 4.81 -2.89 4.89
CA ILE A 78 5.19 -1.50 4.59
C ILE A 78 4.44 -0.99 3.37
N ALA A 79 4.39 -1.78 2.29
CA ALA A 79 3.66 -1.41 1.08
C ALA A 79 2.16 -1.23 1.34
N MET A 80 1.54 -2.12 2.10
CA MET A 80 0.12 -2.02 2.45
C MET A 80 -0.19 -0.77 3.28
N ASP A 81 0.63 -0.47 4.28
CA ASP A 81 0.48 0.73 5.10
C ASP A 81 0.73 2.01 4.28
N PHE A 82 1.73 1.98 3.39
CA PHE A 82 2.01 3.05 2.43
C PHE A 82 0.78 3.39 1.59
N TYR A 83 0.19 2.40 0.91
CA TYR A 83 -0.99 2.64 0.07
C TYR A 83 -2.25 2.98 0.88
N ASP A 84 -2.40 2.48 2.11
CA ASP A 84 -3.48 2.92 3.00
C ASP A 84 -3.36 4.41 3.36
N LYS A 85 -2.15 4.90 3.60
CA LYS A 85 -1.88 6.32 3.86
C LYS A 85 -2.07 7.19 2.63
N VAL A 86 -1.56 6.78 1.47
CA VAL A 86 -1.79 7.48 0.20
C VAL A 86 -3.29 7.53 -0.11
N ASN A 87 -4.03 6.44 0.17
CA ASN A 87 -5.48 6.41 0.00
C ASN A 87 -6.26 7.31 0.98
N LYS A 88 -5.62 7.84 2.03
CA LYS A 88 -6.23 8.82 2.95
C LYS A 88 -6.02 10.27 2.53
N LEU A 89 -5.12 10.53 1.57
CA LEU A 89 -4.99 11.85 0.96
C LEU A 89 -6.30 12.22 0.25
N SER A 90 -6.59 13.52 0.18
CA SER A 90 -7.72 14.05 -0.58
C SER A 90 -7.47 13.88 -2.08
N ASP A 91 -8.53 14.04 -2.88
CA ASP A 91 -8.39 13.95 -4.34
C ASP A 91 -7.51 15.10 -4.87
N GLU A 92 -7.58 16.29 -4.26
CA GLU A 92 -6.73 17.43 -4.59
C GLU A 92 -5.25 17.19 -4.24
N GLU A 93 -4.98 16.57 -3.08
CA GLU A 93 -3.61 16.21 -2.66
C GLU A 93 -3.01 15.16 -3.60
N LEU A 94 -3.81 14.21 -4.08
CA LEU A 94 -3.38 13.22 -5.07
C LEU A 94 -3.13 13.86 -6.44
N GLU A 95 -3.99 14.76 -6.88
CA GLU A 95 -3.80 15.51 -8.13
C GLU A 95 -2.53 16.37 -8.07
N GLU A 96 -2.25 17.03 -6.94
CA GLU A 96 -0.99 17.77 -6.72
C GLU A 96 0.24 16.86 -6.77
N ALA A 97 0.10 15.61 -6.30
CA ALA A 97 1.15 14.61 -6.33
C ALA A 97 1.32 13.91 -7.70
N ASP A 98 0.50 14.25 -8.70
CA ASP A 98 0.38 13.55 -10.00
C ASP A 98 0.10 12.05 -9.80
N PHE A 99 -0.87 11.73 -8.94
CA PHE A 99 -1.24 10.37 -8.57
C PHE A 99 -2.76 10.18 -8.53
N SER A 100 -3.23 8.94 -8.59
CA SER A 100 -4.65 8.59 -8.68
C SER A 100 -5.04 7.38 -7.82
N ARG A 101 -6.35 7.22 -7.59
CA ARG A 101 -6.87 6.03 -6.89
C ARG A 101 -6.62 4.75 -7.69
N GLU A 102 -6.65 4.85 -9.01
CA GLU A 102 -6.35 3.75 -9.92
C GLU A 102 -4.89 3.31 -9.79
N GLU A 103 -3.95 4.25 -9.68
CA GLU A 103 -2.53 3.95 -9.45
C GLU A 103 -2.31 3.26 -8.11
N ILE A 104 -2.97 3.70 -7.03
CA ILE A 104 -2.95 2.98 -5.74
C ILE A 104 -3.34 1.51 -5.92
N LYS A 105 -4.41 1.24 -6.67
CA LYS A 105 -4.89 -0.12 -6.90
C LYS A 105 -3.90 -0.93 -7.74
N LEU A 106 -3.36 -0.34 -8.81
CA LEU A 106 -2.37 -0.98 -9.67
C LEU A 106 -1.10 -1.32 -8.90
N GLY A 107 -0.60 -0.38 -8.10
CA GLY A 107 0.54 -0.56 -7.22
C GLY A 107 0.34 -1.71 -6.23
N LEU A 108 -0.81 -1.77 -5.54
CA LEU A 108 -1.15 -2.91 -4.68
C LEU A 108 -1.18 -4.26 -5.43
N GLU A 109 -1.73 -4.28 -6.64
CA GLU A 109 -1.72 -5.48 -7.49
C GLU A 109 -0.30 -5.89 -7.91
N ASP A 110 0.57 -4.92 -8.20
CA ASP A 110 1.98 -5.15 -8.55
C ASP A 110 2.77 -5.69 -7.34
N ILE A 111 2.55 -5.13 -6.14
CA ILE A 111 3.12 -5.67 -4.90
C ILE A 111 2.75 -7.13 -4.73
N LEU A 112 1.47 -7.50 -4.80
CA LEU A 112 1.06 -8.90 -4.66
C LEU A 112 1.73 -9.81 -5.70
N ARG A 113 1.85 -9.34 -6.94
CA ARG A 113 2.52 -10.08 -8.02
C ARG A 113 4.00 -10.32 -7.71
N LEU A 114 4.71 -9.37 -7.11
CA LEU A 114 6.11 -9.57 -6.67
C LEU A 114 6.24 -10.70 -5.63
N TYR A 115 5.25 -10.89 -4.77
CA TYR A 115 5.20 -11.99 -3.80
C TYR A 115 4.60 -13.29 -4.36
N GLY A 116 4.32 -13.33 -5.67
CA GLY A 116 3.71 -14.49 -6.32
C GLY A 116 2.24 -14.74 -5.94
N ILE A 117 1.59 -13.75 -5.33
CA ILE A 117 0.17 -13.82 -4.95
C ILE A 117 -0.66 -13.32 -6.12
N LYS A 118 -1.54 -14.18 -6.63
CA LYS A 118 -2.46 -13.79 -7.71
C LYS A 118 -3.67 -13.09 -7.12
N PHE A 119 -4.01 -11.92 -7.64
CA PHE A 119 -5.16 -11.15 -7.19
C PHE A 119 -6.48 -11.95 -7.29
N GLU A 120 -6.63 -12.76 -8.34
CA GLU A 120 -7.81 -13.62 -8.55
C GLU A 120 -7.91 -14.73 -7.50
N SER A 121 -6.77 -15.18 -6.96
CA SER A 121 -6.72 -16.22 -5.93
C SER A 121 -7.25 -15.74 -4.58
N LEU A 122 -7.37 -14.43 -4.40
CA LEU A 122 -8.00 -13.84 -3.23
C LEU A 122 -9.54 -13.88 -3.35
N GLY A 123 -10.12 -14.17 -4.53
CA GLY A 123 -11.57 -14.16 -4.72
C GLY A 123 -12.14 -12.77 -5.06
N ILE A 124 -11.28 -11.86 -5.51
CA ILE A 124 -11.65 -10.51 -5.94
C ILE A 124 -11.86 -10.53 -7.46
N SER A 125 -13.10 -10.31 -7.90
CA SER A 125 -13.42 -10.22 -9.32
C SER A 125 -13.02 -8.85 -9.86
N ARG A 126 -12.19 -8.79 -10.90
CA ARG A 126 -12.07 -7.57 -11.72
C ARG A 126 -13.44 -7.31 -12.35
N LYS A 127 -14.21 -6.36 -11.82
CA LYS A 127 -15.28 -5.75 -12.61
C LYS A 127 -14.61 -4.76 -13.55
N GLU A 128 -14.55 -5.13 -14.82
CA GLU A 128 -14.31 -4.17 -15.90
C GLU A 128 -15.49 -3.19 -15.88
N TYR A 129 -15.21 -1.90 -15.70
CA TYR A 129 -16.18 -0.83 -15.85
C TYR A 129 -15.89 -0.09 -17.16
#